data_AF-A0A1H7Q3W0-F1
#
_entry.id   AF-A0A1H7Q3W0-F1
#
_cell.length_a   1.000
_cell.length_b   1.000
_cell.length_c   1.000
_cell.angle_alpha   90.00
_cell.angle_beta   90.00
_cell.angle_gamma   90.00
#
_symmetry.space_group_name_H-M   'P 1'
#
loop_
_entity.id
_entity.type
_entity.pdbx_description
1 polymer ?
#
loop_
_entity_poly.entity_id
_entity_poly.type
_entity_poly.pdbx_seq_one_letter_code
_entity_poly.pdbx_strand_id
1 'polypeptide(L)'
;MHITRLPLGETAPAEADCISIERRPDGRFSLNATALMACGDTDEVESVSMIGSEPYDRYDDAEAAGLAWAAEHCAGEVYVSALD
;
A
#
# COMPACT_ATOMS: atom_id res chain seq x y z
N MET A 1 -13.23 0.89 -3.29
CA MET A 1 -11.79 0.81 -3.62
C MET A 1 -11.60 0.12 -4.96
N HIS A 2 -11.02 0.84 -5.93
CA HIS A 2 -10.50 0.30 -7.19
C HIS A 2 -9.03 -0.10 -7.00
N ILE A 3 -8.59 -1.21 -7.60
CA ILE A 3 -7.24 -1.75 -7.39
C ILE A 3 -6.53 -1.89 -8.73
N THR A 4 -5.41 -1.20 -8.89
CA THR A 4 -4.54 -1.28 -10.07
C THR A 4 -3.22 -1.94 -9.69
N ARG A 5 -2.99 -3.16 -10.19
CA ARG A 5 -1.71 -3.85 -9.99
C ARG A 5 -0.74 -3.44 -11.08
N LEU A 6 0.41 -2.93 -10.68
CA LEU A 6 1.46 -2.50 -11.59
C LEU A 6 2.35 -3.69 -11.98
N PRO A 7 2.99 -3.64 -13.16
CA PRO A 7 4.04 -4.59 -13.49
C PRO A 7 5.19 -4.56 -12.47
N LEU A 8 5.92 -5.68 -12.38
CA LEU A 8 7.06 -5.80 -11.47
C LEU A 8 8.10 -4.70 -11.75
N GLY A 9 8.55 -4.02 -10.69
CA GLY A 9 9.52 -2.93 -10.77
C GLY A 9 8.93 -1.56 -11.14
N GLU A 10 7.63 -1.47 -11.44
CA GLU A 10 6.96 -0.18 -11.64
C GLU A 10 6.46 0.40 -10.32
N THR A 11 6.55 1.72 -10.20
CA THR A 11 6.11 2.48 -9.02
C THR A 11 4.80 3.21 -9.30
N ALA A 12 3.97 3.32 -8.28
CA ALA A 12 2.77 4.16 -8.37
C ALA A 12 3.12 5.64 -8.63
N PRO A 13 2.19 6.41 -9.22
CA PRO A 13 2.33 7.86 -9.31
C PRO A 13 2.54 8.49 -7.91
N ALA A 14 3.31 9.58 -7.84
CA ALA A 14 3.68 10.20 -6.57
C ALA A 14 2.50 10.75 -5.74
N GLU A 15 1.39 11.10 -6.40
CA GLU A 15 0.19 11.67 -5.78
C GLU A 15 -0.93 10.63 -5.63
N ALA A 16 -0.66 9.35 -5.93
CA ALA A 16 -1.66 8.29 -5.84
C ALA A 16 -1.56 7.52 -4.53
N ASP A 17 -2.72 7.08 -4.01
CA ASP A 17 -2.74 6.10 -2.93
C ASP A 17 -2.09 4.80 -3.44
N CYS A 18 -1.14 4.27 -2.68
CA CYS A 18 -0.37 3.14 -3.14
C CYS A 18 0.06 2.22 -2.00
N ILE A 19 0.27 0.97 -2.40
CA ILE A 19 0.84 -0.11 -1.62
C ILE A 19 2.10 -0.55 -2.37
N SER A 20 3.26 -0.46 -1.71
CA SER A 20 4.53 -0.94 -2.22
C SER A 20 4.97 -2.15 -1.41
N ILE A 21 5.10 -3.29 -2.09
CA ILE A 21 5.58 -4.53 -1.50
C ILE A 21 6.99 -4.77 -2.01
N GLU A 22 7.96 -4.72 -1.10
CA GLU A 22 9.37 -4.89 -1.43
C GLU A 22 9.84 -6.26 -0.96
N ARG A 23 10.48 -7.02 -1.86
CA ARG A 23 11.17 -8.24 -1.48
C ARG A 23 12.48 -7.90 -0.77
N ARG A 24 12.67 -8.49 0.39
CA ARG A 24 13.88 -8.34 1.19
C ARG A 24 14.94 -9.37 0.79
N PRO A 25 16.23 -9.12 1.10
CA PRO A 25 17.32 -10.08 0.86
C PRO A 25 17.16 -11.43 1.56
N ASP A 26 16.36 -11.50 2.62
CA ASP A 26 16.04 -12.73 3.35
C ASP A 26 14.88 -13.53 2.72
N GLY A 27 14.32 -13.04 1.60
CA GLY A 27 13.23 -13.66 0.86
C GLY A 27 11.83 -13.33 1.37
N ARG A 28 11.71 -12.56 2.46
CA ARG A 28 10.43 -12.04 3.00
C ARG A 28 10.02 -10.75 2.31
N PHE A 29 8.84 -10.25 2.62
CA PHE A 29 8.24 -9.08 1.99
C PHE A 29 7.98 -7.98 3.02
N SER A 30 8.47 -6.77 2.77
CA SER A 30 8.10 -5.57 3.54
C SER A 30 6.94 -4.87 2.85
N LEU A 31 6.00 -4.34 3.63
CA LEU A 31 4.90 -3.52 3.13
C LEU A 31 5.12 -2.06 3.51
N ASN A 32 5.01 -1.18 2.51
CA ASN A 32 4.81 0.24 2.68
C ASN A 32 3.48 0.63 2.03
N ALA A 33 2.76 1.57 2.61
CA ALA A 33 1.55 2.10 2.01
C ALA A 33 1.40 3.59 2.31
N THR A 34 0.79 4.32 1.39
CA THR A 34 0.42 5.73 1.54
C THR A 34 -0.98 5.92 0.98
N ALA A 35 -1.82 6.65 1.70
CA ALA A 35 -3.15 7.00 1.23
C ALA A 35 -3.57 8.36 1.79
N LEU A 36 -4.42 9.06 1.05
CA LEU A 36 -5.16 10.19 1.57
C LEU A 36 -6.38 9.66 2.33
N MET A 37 -6.45 9.94 3.63
CA MET A 37 -7.57 9.55 4.47
C MET A 37 -8.82 10.28 3.98
N ALA A 38 -9.79 9.51 3.47
CA ALA A 38 -11.03 10.04 2.93
C ALA A 38 -12.23 9.86 3.88
N CYS A 39 -12.03 9.23 5.04
CA CYS A 39 -13.07 9.05 6.06
C CYS A 39 -12.63 9.54 7.43
N GLY A 40 -13.50 10.31 8.08
CA GLY A 40 -13.30 10.98 9.35
C GLY A 40 -14.27 12.15 9.48
N ASP A 41 -14.49 12.66 10.69
CA ASP A 41 -15.31 13.86 10.96
C ASP A 41 -14.54 15.18 10.67
N THR A 42 -13.34 15.10 10.11
CA THR A 42 -12.47 16.22 9.80
C THR A 42 -12.55 16.60 8.32
N ASP A 43 -12.78 17.88 8.04
CA ASP A 43 -12.75 18.49 6.69
C ASP A 43 -11.33 18.55 6.08
N GLU A 44 -10.31 18.02 6.78
CA GLU A 44 -8.91 18.06 6.36
C GLU A 44 -8.49 16.73 5.73
N VAL A 45 -7.94 16.80 4.51
CA VAL A 45 -7.39 15.65 3.82
C VAL A 45 -6.02 15.32 4.44
N GLU A 46 -6.00 14.36 5.36
CA GLU A 46 -4.77 13.91 6.01
C GLU A 46 -4.10 12.79 5.21
N SER A 47 -2.81 12.95 4.91
CA SER A 47 -2.00 11.87 4.33
C SER A 47 -1.53 10.93 5.43
N VAL A 48 -1.86 9.65 5.29
CA VAL A 48 -1.41 8.58 6.18
C VAL A 48 -0.43 7.67 5.47
N SER A 49 0.61 7.26 6.19
CA SER A 49 1.61 6.33 5.67
C SER A 49 1.91 5.23 6.67
N MET A 50 2.00 4.02 6.15
CA MET A 50 2.57 2.86 6.84
C MET A 50 3.94 2.60 6.23
N ILE A 51 5.00 2.71 7.01
CA ILE A 51 6.38 2.48 6.56
C ILE A 51 6.96 1.29 7.33
N GLY A 52 7.43 0.29 6.59
CA GLY A 52 8.18 -0.83 7.13
C GLY A 52 7.36 -1.69 8.10
N SER A 53 6.30 -2.32 7.60
CA SER A 53 5.57 -3.35 8.36
C SER A 53 6.50 -4.47 8.86
N GLU A 54 5.99 -5.30 9.78
CA GLU A 54 6.60 -6.61 10.01
C GLU A 54 6.74 -7.38 8.68
N PRO A 55 7.85 -8.11 8.44
CA PRO A 55 8.04 -8.83 7.19
C PRO A 55 7.08 -10.01 7.05
N TYR A 56 6.46 -10.13 5.89
CA TYR A 56 5.57 -11.24 5.53
C TYR A 56 6.33 -12.37 4.83
N ASP A 57 5.90 -13.61 5.04
CA ASP A 57 6.51 -14.78 4.38
C ASP A 57 6.08 -14.92 2.91
N ARG A 58 4.90 -14.39 2.56
CA ARG A 58 4.35 -14.43 1.19
C ARG A 58 3.93 -13.05 0.73
N TYR A 59 4.09 -12.83 -0.58
CA TYR A 59 3.58 -11.64 -1.27
C TYR A 59 2.07 -11.45 -1.06
N ASP A 60 1.30 -12.52 -1.20
CA ASP A 60 -0.16 -12.47 -1.06
C ASP A 60 -0.60 -11.98 0.32
N ASP A 61 0.16 -12.32 1.37
CA ASP A 61 -0.13 -11.88 2.75
C ASP A 61 0.15 -10.38 2.92
N ALA A 62 1.26 -9.90 2.33
CA ALA A 62 1.59 -8.47 2.30
C ALA A 62 0.57 -7.66 1.49
N GLU A 63 0.12 -8.18 0.33
CA GLU A 63 -0.91 -7.54 -0.49
C GLU A 63 -2.24 -7.47 0.26
N ALA A 64 -2.67 -8.58 0.87
CA ALA A 64 -3.90 -8.62 1.64
C ALA A 64 -3.87 -7.63 2.82
N ALA A 65 -2.76 -7.53 3.54
CA ALA A 65 -2.60 -6.58 4.63
C ALA A 65 -2.61 -5.12 4.15
N GLY A 66 -1.93 -4.81 3.04
CA GLY A 66 -1.96 -3.47 2.46
C GLY A 66 -3.36 -3.06 1.99
N LEU A 67 -4.09 -3.99 1.35
CA LEU A 67 -5.45 -3.72 0.88
C LEU A 67 -6.43 -3.56 2.04
N ALA A 68 -6.26 -4.32 3.13
CA ALA A 68 -7.05 -4.14 4.34
C ALA A 68 -6.80 -2.75 4.95
N TRP A 69 -5.53 -2.37 5.10
CA TRP A 69 -5.15 -1.03 5.57
C TRP A 69 -5.77 0.08 4.70
N ALA A 70 -5.66 -0.03 3.37
CA ALA A 70 -6.22 0.99 2.48
C ALA A 70 -7.75 1.08 2.58
N ALA A 71 -8.43 -0.04 2.80
CA ALA A 71 -9.88 -0.08 3.03
C ALA A 71 -10.27 0.58 4.37
N GLU A 72 -9.48 0.40 5.43
CA GLU A 72 -9.68 1.07 6.73
C GLU A 72 -9.53 2.59 6.62
N HIS A 73 -8.69 3.06 5.69
CA HIS A 73 -8.49 4.47 5.39
C HIS A 73 -9.39 5.01 4.26
N CYS A 74 -10.35 4.20 3.81
CA CYS A 74 -11.35 4.54 2.80
C CYS A 74 -10.75 5.01 1.46
N ALA A 75 -9.61 4.43 1.07
CA ALA A 75 -8.97 4.73 -0.21
C ALA A 75 -9.92 4.42 -1.40
N GLY A 76 -10.01 5.38 -2.32
CA GLY A 76 -10.89 5.30 -3.49
C GLY A 76 -10.31 4.41 -4.58
N GLU A 77 -9.05 4.66 -4.94
CA GLU A 77 -8.24 3.93 -5.93
C GLU A 77 -6.86 3.68 -5.32
N VAL A 78 -6.34 2.47 -5.43
CA VAL A 78 -5.03 2.10 -4.90
C VAL A 78 -4.20 1.40 -5.95
N TYR A 79 -2.94 1.83 -6.08
CA TYR A 79 -1.94 1.16 -6.91
C TYR A 79 -1.13 0.17 -6.06
N VAL A 80 -0.95 -1.05 -6.55
CA VAL A 80 -0.10 -2.05 -5.91
C VAL A 80 1.16 -2.23 -6.76
N SER A 81 2.32 -1.87 -6.21
CA SER A 81 3.63 -2.10 -6.81
C SER A 81 4.36 -3.25 -6.12
N ALA A 82 5.01 -4.08 -6.94
CA ALA A 82 5.93 -5.12 -6.47
C ALA A 82 7.35 -4.71 -6.83
N LEU A 83 8.22 -4.60 -5.83
CA LEU A 83 9.63 -4.23 -5.95
C LEU A 83 10.51 -5.40 -5.50
N ASP A 84 11.66 -5.58 -6.17
CA ASP A 84 12.62 -6.68 -5.94
C ASP A 84 13.97 -6.10 -5.49
#